data_AF-A0A7V2G3T0-F1
#
_entry.id   AF-A0A7V2G3T0-F1
#
_cell.length_a   1.000
_cell.length_b   1.000
_cell.length_c   1.000
_cell.angle_alpha   90.00
_cell.angle_beta   90.00
_cell.angle_gamma   90.00
#
_symmetry.space_group_name_H-M   'P 1'
#
loop_
_entity.id
_entity.type
_entity.pdbx_description
1 polymer ?
#
loop_
_entity_poly.entity_id
_entity_poly.type
_entity_poly.pdbx_seq_one_letter_code
_entity_poly.pdbx_strand_id
1 'polypeptide(L)'
;MAIPIIDTTTSILGYRQGEAWYYQPASTNAPAPTSWAWSGLPPGVVADSATGQIRGPATAPGVFLSRLTATNASGTSDPVIIPIGIFERSWMDDGAVPINIDVRTGRVYPEGLSSWQAGDPVLYCKSGDHLIADIGFTADGGKSLIPIGPLVITLGLKEFDPDGILAISDGGYETIGEWDFTRYRVLCHLEASKLEEALSNYEDDTGTVFSALCEIQWQQPLSYGGSVRLITRSSQTFSMRIAREIIVP
;
A
#
# COMPACT_ATOMS: atom_id res chain seq x y z
N MET A 1 -9.10 17.92 47.88
CA MET A 1 -8.77 16.92 46.83
C MET A 1 -8.25 17.66 45.62
N ALA A 2 -7.41 17.04 44.81
CA ALA A 2 -6.78 17.68 43.65
C ALA A 2 -7.58 17.42 42.35
N ILE A 3 -7.58 18.40 41.45
CA ILE A 3 -8.02 18.22 40.06
C ILE A 3 -7.09 17.22 39.35
N PRO A 4 -7.58 16.41 38.39
CA PRO A 4 -6.72 15.43 37.72
C PRO A 4 -5.53 16.06 36.97
N ILE A 5 -4.42 15.35 36.94
CA ILE A 5 -3.23 15.65 36.12
C ILE A 5 -3.05 14.50 35.13
N ILE A 6 -3.20 14.78 33.84
CA ILE A 6 -2.99 13.80 32.77
C ILE A 6 -1.49 13.50 32.65
N ASP A 7 -1.15 12.22 32.52
CA ASP A 7 0.22 11.77 32.32
C ASP A 7 0.66 11.97 30.87
N THR A 8 1.60 12.90 30.66
CA THR A 8 2.15 13.25 29.34
C THR A 8 3.31 12.36 28.92
N THR A 9 3.75 11.42 29.75
CA THR A 9 4.82 10.48 29.40
C THR A 9 4.35 9.40 28.41
N THR A 10 3.04 9.26 28.25
CA THR A 10 2.44 8.38 27.24
C THR A 10 2.29 9.13 25.92
N SER A 11 3.19 8.86 24.97
CA SER A 11 3.14 9.42 23.61
C SER A 11 2.54 8.44 22.62
N ILE A 12 1.80 8.97 21.64
CA ILE A 12 1.35 8.21 20.48
C ILE A 12 2.36 8.46 19.34
N LEU A 13 3.03 7.41 18.88
CA LEU A 13 4.02 7.49 17.78
C LEU A 13 3.37 7.52 16.39
N GLY A 14 2.07 7.23 16.30
CA GLY A 14 1.31 7.12 15.07
C GLY A 14 1.07 5.66 14.64
N TYR A 15 0.05 5.43 13.82
CA TYR A 15 -0.34 4.12 13.29
C TYR A 15 -0.92 4.26 11.88
N ARG A 16 -1.15 3.15 11.18
CA ARG A 16 -1.62 3.20 9.79
C ARG A 16 -3.15 3.33 9.71
N GLN A 17 -3.65 4.04 8.71
CA GLN A 17 -5.08 4.06 8.38
C GLN A 17 -5.63 2.62 8.31
N GLY A 18 -6.83 2.36 8.83
CA GLY A 18 -7.40 1.01 8.80
C GLY A 18 -6.77 -0.01 9.77
N GLU A 19 -5.68 0.33 10.46
CA GLU A 19 -5.06 -0.56 11.46
C GLU A 19 -5.85 -0.53 12.77
N ALA A 20 -6.08 -1.72 13.37
CA ALA A 20 -6.71 -1.79 14.67
C ALA A 20 -5.73 -1.29 15.74
N TRP A 21 -6.11 -0.21 16.41
CA TRP A 21 -5.25 0.45 17.39
C TRP A 21 -6.06 0.90 18.61
N TYR A 22 -5.39 0.99 19.76
CA TYR A 22 -5.97 1.55 20.98
C TYR A 22 -4.93 2.35 21.77
N TYR A 23 -5.40 3.30 22.57
CA TYR A 23 -4.59 4.04 23.53
C TYR A 23 -5.36 4.28 24.82
N GLN A 24 -4.65 4.09 25.93
CA GLN A 24 -5.16 4.29 27.27
C GLN A 24 -4.42 5.48 27.91
N PRO A 25 -5.09 6.62 28.12
CA PRO A 25 -4.49 7.72 28.89
C PRO A 25 -4.37 7.32 30.37
N ALA A 26 -3.39 7.90 31.05
CA ALA A 26 -3.17 7.76 32.48
C ALA A 26 -3.23 9.13 33.19
N SER A 27 -3.42 9.10 34.50
CA SER A 27 -3.38 10.29 35.37
C SER A 27 -2.45 10.05 36.55
N THR A 28 -1.66 11.05 36.94
CA THR A 28 -0.58 10.89 37.93
C THR A 28 -0.99 11.14 39.38
N ASN A 29 -2.19 11.69 39.63
CA ASN A 29 -2.64 12.06 40.97
C ASN A 29 -3.98 11.42 41.35
N ALA A 30 -4.26 11.42 42.66
CA ALA A 30 -5.49 10.88 43.24
C ALA A 30 -6.43 12.00 43.73
N PRO A 31 -7.77 11.80 43.69
CA PRO A 31 -8.46 10.62 43.15
C PRO A 31 -8.43 10.57 41.61
N ALA A 32 -8.45 9.35 41.07
CA ALA A 32 -8.45 9.13 39.63
C ALA A 32 -9.67 9.78 38.94
N PRO A 33 -9.54 10.14 37.65
CA PRO A 33 -10.65 10.63 36.85
C PRO A 33 -11.84 9.67 36.83
N THR A 34 -13.05 10.22 36.89
CA THR A 34 -14.31 9.50 36.72
C THR A 34 -14.89 9.66 35.32
N SER A 35 -14.40 10.64 34.55
CA SER A 35 -14.78 10.81 33.16
C SER A 35 -13.69 11.51 32.35
N TRP A 36 -13.68 11.23 31.05
CA TRP A 36 -12.74 11.74 30.08
C TRP A 36 -13.47 12.28 28.86
N ALA A 37 -12.94 13.32 28.24
CA ALA A 37 -13.48 13.90 27.01
C ALA A 37 -12.37 14.11 25.98
N TRP A 38 -12.66 13.67 24.75
CA TRP A 38 -11.79 13.84 23.60
C TRP A 38 -12.47 14.74 22.55
N SER A 39 -11.67 15.53 21.85
CA SER A 39 -12.10 16.29 20.67
C SER A 39 -10.98 16.31 19.62
N GLY A 40 -11.34 16.44 18.34
CA GLY A 40 -10.36 16.41 17.24
C GLY A 40 -9.70 15.04 17.04
N LEU A 41 -10.43 13.95 17.30
CA LEU A 41 -9.97 12.59 16.99
C LEU A 41 -9.94 12.36 15.48
N PRO A 42 -9.03 11.50 14.98
CA PRO A 42 -9.09 11.04 13.60
C PRO A 42 -10.47 10.42 13.29
N PRO A 43 -11.03 10.64 12.08
CA PRO A 43 -12.25 9.98 11.64
C PRO A 43 -12.14 8.45 11.82
N GLY A 44 -13.18 7.80 12.36
CA GLY A 44 -13.19 6.36 12.64
C GLY A 44 -12.72 5.95 14.04
N VAL A 45 -12.05 6.85 14.77
CA VAL A 45 -11.63 6.60 16.15
C VAL A 45 -12.75 6.95 17.13
N VAL A 46 -13.01 6.06 18.09
CA VAL A 46 -14.06 6.19 19.10
C VAL A 46 -13.45 6.24 20.49
N ALA A 47 -13.94 7.16 21.34
CA ALA A 47 -13.55 7.30 22.73
C ALA A 47 -14.56 6.67 23.69
N ASP A 48 -14.07 6.04 24.75
CA ASP A 48 -14.83 5.68 25.93
C ASP A 48 -14.73 6.82 26.97
N SER A 49 -15.87 7.40 27.35
CA SER A 49 -15.91 8.55 28.27
C SER A 49 -15.67 8.18 29.73
N ALA A 50 -15.78 6.91 30.12
CA ALA A 50 -15.51 6.47 31.49
C ALA A 50 -14.02 6.20 31.70
N THR A 51 -13.38 5.56 30.73
CA THR A 51 -11.97 5.13 30.84
C THR A 51 -10.99 6.06 30.12
N GLY A 52 -11.48 6.90 29.21
CA GLY A 52 -10.66 7.72 28.32
C GLY A 52 -10.00 6.94 27.18
N GLN A 53 -10.22 5.61 27.11
CA GLN A 53 -9.62 4.78 26.07
C GLN A 53 -10.15 5.20 24.70
N ILE A 54 -9.25 5.42 23.75
CA ILE A 54 -9.60 5.56 22.34
C ILE A 54 -9.27 4.28 21.60
N ARG A 55 -10.14 3.89 20.66
CA ARG A 55 -9.99 2.69 19.84
C ARG A 55 -10.53 2.90 18.44
N GLY A 56 -10.09 2.03 17.54
CA GLY A 56 -10.68 1.88 16.22
C GLY A 56 -9.70 2.24 15.11
N PRO A 57 -9.97 1.75 13.89
CA PRO A 57 -9.18 2.16 12.75
C PRO A 57 -9.52 3.60 12.35
N ALA A 58 -8.51 4.46 12.26
CA ALA A 58 -8.67 5.74 11.59
C ALA A 58 -8.94 5.54 10.09
N THR A 59 -9.86 6.31 9.52
CA THR A 59 -10.29 6.17 8.12
C THR A 59 -9.67 7.20 7.19
N ALA A 60 -8.94 8.19 7.71
CA ALA A 60 -8.29 9.22 6.91
C ALA A 60 -6.85 9.45 7.41
N PRO A 61 -5.87 9.51 6.49
CA PRO A 61 -4.50 9.86 6.85
C PRO A 61 -4.39 11.33 7.25
N GLY A 62 -3.33 11.65 8.00
CA GLY A 62 -3.03 13.01 8.44
C GLY A 62 -2.59 13.08 9.90
N VAL A 63 -2.22 14.28 10.33
CA VAL A 63 -1.87 14.57 11.73
C VAL A 63 -3.04 15.23 12.42
N PHE A 64 -3.57 14.60 13.47
CA PHE A 64 -4.70 15.10 14.24
C PHE A 64 -4.22 15.59 15.61
N LEU A 65 -4.49 16.87 15.90
CA LEU A 65 -4.21 17.46 17.21
C LEU A 65 -5.38 17.19 18.16
N SER A 66 -5.43 15.99 18.71
CA SER A 66 -6.52 15.56 19.58
C SER A 66 -6.38 16.16 20.98
N ARG A 67 -7.46 16.76 21.48
CA ARG A 67 -7.49 17.42 22.80
C ARG A 67 -8.21 16.53 23.82
N LEU A 68 -7.53 16.26 24.92
CA LEU A 68 -7.99 15.43 26.03
C LEU A 68 -8.19 16.25 27.30
N THR A 69 -9.30 16.02 28.01
CA THR A 69 -9.52 16.48 29.38
C THR A 69 -10.00 15.34 30.27
N ALA A 70 -9.66 15.40 31.55
CA ALA A 70 -10.05 14.43 32.57
C ALA A 70 -10.79 15.13 33.70
N THR A 71 -11.86 14.53 34.23
CA THR A 71 -12.68 15.13 35.30
C THR A 71 -12.86 14.16 36.46
N ASN A 72 -12.74 14.68 37.68
CA ASN A 72 -13.15 14.01 38.91
C ASN A 72 -14.05 14.94 39.73
N ALA A 73 -14.44 14.53 40.95
CA ALA A 73 -15.29 15.34 41.83
C ALA A 73 -14.69 16.69 42.24
N SER A 74 -13.39 16.89 42.07
CA SER A 74 -12.69 18.15 42.38
C SER A 74 -12.67 19.13 41.20
N GLY A 75 -12.97 18.67 39.98
CA GLY A 75 -13.00 19.48 38.77
C GLY A 75 -12.39 18.80 37.54
N THR A 76 -12.26 19.57 36.47
CA THR A 76 -11.68 19.17 35.18
C THR A 76 -10.23 19.63 35.08
N SER A 77 -9.38 18.78 34.52
CA SER A 77 -7.97 19.09 34.25
C SER A 77 -7.82 20.18 33.19
N ASP A 78 -6.63 20.78 33.15
CA ASP A 78 -6.20 21.49 31.95
C ASP A 78 -6.17 20.53 30.74
N PRO A 79 -6.43 21.06 29.53
CA PRO A 79 -6.41 20.27 28.32
C PRO A 79 -4.99 19.85 27.95
N VAL A 80 -4.82 18.58 27.60
CA VAL A 80 -3.59 18.07 26.98
C VAL A 80 -3.84 17.84 25.49
N ILE A 81 -2.92 18.31 24.66
CA ILE A 81 -2.92 18.04 23.22
C ILE A 81 -2.05 16.81 22.99
N ILE A 82 -2.63 15.79 22.37
CA ILE A 82 -1.96 14.56 21.99
C ILE A 82 -1.96 14.49 20.47
N PRO A 83 -0.80 14.66 19.80
CA PRO A 83 -0.71 14.51 18.36
C PRO A 83 -0.87 13.03 17.99
N ILE A 84 -1.78 12.76 17.04
CA ILE A 84 -2.01 11.42 16.50
C ILE A 84 -1.67 11.46 15.01
N GLY A 85 -0.56 10.83 14.63
CA GLY A 85 -0.19 10.63 13.24
C GLY A 85 -0.89 9.40 12.66
N ILE A 86 -1.73 9.61 11.65
CA ILE A 86 -2.27 8.54 10.82
C ILE A 86 -1.49 8.51 9.53
N PHE A 87 -0.63 7.50 9.40
CA PHE A 87 0.05 7.25 8.14
C PHE A 87 -0.94 6.68 7.16
N GLU A 88 -0.84 7.12 5.91
CA GLU A 88 -1.56 6.48 4.83
C GLU A 88 -1.25 4.99 4.82
N ARG A 89 -2.30 4.18 4.68
CA ARG A 89 -2.14 2.77 4.42
C ARG A 89 -2.15 2.63 2.91
N SER A 90 -0.97 2.45 2.33
CA SER A 90 -0.79 2.19 0.89
C SER A 90 -1.35 0.84 0.42
N TRP A 91 -2.20 0.20 1.23
CA TRP A 91 -3.03 -0.94 0.86
C TRP A 91 -4.48 -0.44 0.97
N MET A 92 -5.00 0.06 -0.13
CA MET A 92 -6.43 0.26 -0.28
C MET A 92 -7.08 -1.14 -0.33
N ASP A 93 -8.29 -1.31 0.22
CA ASP A 93 -9.03 -2.59 0.20
C ASP A 93 -9.52 -2.96 -1.22
N ASP A 94 -8.74 -2.66 -2.26
CA ASP A 94 -9.05 -2.86 -3.67
C ASP A 94 -8.34 -4.07 -4.28
N GLY A 95 -7.55 -4.79 -3.49
CA GLY A 95 -6.87 -6.01 -3.94
C GLY A 95 -5.65 -5.74 -4.82
N ALA A 96 -5.11 -4.50 -4.82
CA ALA A 96 -3.89 -4.21 -5.55
C ALA A 96 -2.69 -5.01 -5.04
N VAL A 97 -1.84 -5.43 -5.98
CA VAL A 97 -0.64 -6.24 -5.72
C VAL A 97 0.57 -5.31 -5.79
N PRO A 98 1.22 -4.98 -4.66
CA PRO A 98 2.37 -4.11 -4.66
C PRO A 98 3.63 -4.85 -5.11
N ILE A 99 4.28 -4.28 -6.13
CA ILE A 99 5.56 -4.76 -6.64
C ILE A 99 6.54 -3.59 -6.69
N ASN A 100 7.82 -3.89 -6.61
CA ASN A 100 8.88 -2.90 -6.67
C ASN A 100 9.82 -3.17 -7.82
N ILE A 101 10.35 -2.09 -8.39
CA ILE A 101 11.43 -2.11 -9.38
C ILE A 101 12.64 -1.42 -8.77
N ASP A 102 13.76 -2.13 -8.66
CA ASP A 102 15.04 -1.50 -8.29
C ASP A 102 15.57 -0.75 -9.52
N VAL A 103 15.69 0.58 -9.44
CA VAL A 103 16.06 1.40 -10.62
C VAL A 103 17.52 1.23 -11.06
N ARG A 104 18.37 0.61 -10.25
CA ARG A 104 19.79 0.37 -10.57
C ARG A 104 19.95 -0.90 -11.37
N THR A 105 19.24 -1.95 -10.99
CA THR A 105 19.34 -3.28 -11.59
C THR A 105 18.23 -3.56 -12.61
N GLY A 106 17.08 -2.89 -12.48
CA GLY A 106 15.86 -3.19 -13.21
C GLY A 106 15.09 -4.38 -12.64
N ARG A 107 15.57 -5.01 -11.56
CA ARG A 107 14.94 -6.20 -10.99
C ARG A 107 13.56 -5.87 -10.41
N VAL A 108 12.57 -6.69 -10.74
CA VAL A 108 11.21 -6.63 -10.20
C VAL A 108 11.06 -7.66 -9.08
N TYR A 109 10.40 -7.28 -7.99
CA TYR A 109 10.15 -8.15 -6.84
C TYR A 109 8.87 -7.74 -6.10
N PRO A 110 8.16 -8.68 -5.46
CA PRO A 110 6.97 -8.37 -4.69
C PRO A 110 7.31 -7.65 -3.38
N GLU A 111 6.44 -6.74 -2.95
CA GLU A 111 6.54 -6.09 -1.64
C GLU A 111 5.91 -6.98 -0.55
N GLY A 112 6.58 -7.11 0.60
CA GLY A 112 5.99 -7.73 1.79
C GLY A 112 5.95 -9.27 1.82
N LEU A 113 6.54 -9.96 0.84
CA LEU A 113 6.65 -11.42 0.83
C LEU A 113 8.00 -11.90 1.36
N SER A 114 8.06 -12.29 2.63
CA SER A 114 9.30 -12.73 3.30
C SER A 114 9.85 -14.08 2.82
N SER A 115 9.02 -14.91 2.19
CA SER A 115 9.41 -16.22 1.64
C SER A 115 9.80 -16.17 0.17
N TRP A 116 9.63 -15.04 -0.51
CA TRP A 116 9.93 -14.92 -1.94
C TRP A 116 11.43 -14.96 -2.21
N GLN A 117 11.85 -15.72 -3.23
CA GLN A 117 13.23 -15.85 -3.66
C GLN A 117 13.40 -15.46 -5.13
N ALA A 118 14.65 -15.15 -5.52
CA ALA A 118 14.97 -14.90 -6.92
C ALA A 118 14.62 -16.13 -7.78
N GLY A 119 13.75 -15.95 -8.77
CA GLY A 119 13.25 -17.04 -9.63
C GLY A 119 11.82 -17.44 -9.34
N ASP A 120 11.29 -17.13 -8.14
CA ASP A 120 9.87 -17.29 -7.86
C ASP A 120 9.04 -16.29 -8.68
N PRO A 121 7.83 -16.66 -9.11
CA PRO A 121 6.91 -15.72 -9.75
C PRO A 121 6.67 -14.49 -8.89
N VAL A 122 6.75 -13.32 -9.51
CA VAL A 122 6.49 -12.03 -8.85
C VAL A 122 4.99 -11.80 -8.70
N LEU A 123 4.23 -12.24 -9.70
CA LEU A 123 2.77 -12.07 -9.77
C LEU A 123 2.08 -13.42 -9.96
N TYR A 124 0.85 -13.49 -9.47
CA TYR A 124 -0.04 -14.63 -9.59
C TYR A 124 -1.42 -14.12 -10.00
N CYS A 125 -1.92 -14.61 -11.13
CA CYS A 125 -3.25 -14.26 -11.62
C CYS A 125 -3.94 -15.47 -12.23
N LYS A 126 -5.23 -15.34 -12.50
CA LYS A 126 -5.99 -16.24 -13.36
C LYS A 126 -6.28 -15.59 -14.70
N SER A 127 -6.59 -16.44 -15.69
CA SER A 127 -7.27 -16.00 -16.90
C SER A 127 -8.52 -15.20 -16.51
N GLY A 128 -8.82 -14.07 -17.14
CA GLY A 128 -9.99 -13.23 -16.83
C GLY A 128 -9.79 -12.18 -15.72
N ASP A 129 -8.72 -12.24 -14.94
CA ASP A 129 -8.49 -11.28 -13.86
C ASP A 129 -8.22 -9.86 -14.38
N HIS A 130 -8.68 -8.86 -13.62
CA HIS A 130 -8.16 -7.50 -13.72
C HIS A 130 -7.01 -7.37 -12.73
N LEU A 131 -5.78 -7.43 -13.22
CA LEU A 131 -4.61 -7.20 -12.38
C LEU A 131 -4.50 -5.71 -12.07
N ILE A 132 -4.49 -5.39 -10.78
CA ILE A 132 -4.20 -4.06 -10.26
C ILE A 132 -2.78 -4.11 -9.67
N ALA A 133 -1.79 -3.57 -10.37
CA ALA A 133 -0.39 -3.58 -9.95
C ALA A 133 0.02 -2.21 -9.39
N ASP A 134 0.42 -2.18 -8.12
CA ASP A 134 0.90 -0.96 -7.46
C ASP A 134 2.44 -0.91 -7.52
N ILE A 135 2.94 -0.27 -8.57
CA ILE A 135 4.36 -0.28 -8.93
C ILE A 135 5.10 0.79 -8.14
N GLY A 136 5.99 0.35 -7.26
CA GLY A 136 6.96 1.18 -6.56
C GLY A 136 8.31 1.19 -7.27
N PHE A 137 8.99 2.33 -7.29
CA PHE A 137 10.37 2.41 -7.73
C PHE A 137 11.27 2.57 -6.52
N THR A 138 12.33 1.78 -6.44
CA THR A 138 13.24 1.80 -5.29
C THR A 138 14.66 2.16 -5.70
N ALA A 139 15.34 2.87 -4.80
CA ALA A 139 16.79 3.06 -4.84
C ALA A 139 17.45 2.36 -3.64
N ASP A 140 18.79 2.36 -3.60
CA ASP A 140 19.56 1.87 -2.44
C ASP A 140 19.34 0.40 -2.04
N GLY A 141 19.08 -0.45 -3.04
CA GLY A 141 18.89 -1.89 -2.82
C GLY A 141 17.53 -2.22 -2.22
N GLY A 142 16.49 -1.49 -2.62
CA GLY A 142 15.11 -1.76 -2.23
C GLY A 142 14.66 -1.16 -0.89
N LYS A 143 15.48 -0.30 -0.27
CA LYS A 143 15.20 0.19 1.09
C LYS A 143 14.18 1.32 1.17
N SER A 144 14.03 2.10 0.10
CA SER A 144 13.12 3.24 0.08
C SER A 144 12.53 3.42 -1.31
N LEU A 145 11.25 3.79 -1.35
CA LEU A 145 10.59 4.19 -2.58
C LEU A 145 11.08 5.58 -3.01
N ILE A 146 11.15 5.78 -4.31
CA ILE A 146 11.53 7.03 -4.94
C ILE A 146 10.47 7.40 -5.98
N PRO A 147 9.83 8.58 -5.88
CA PRO A 147 8.97 9.09 -6.94
C PRO A 147 9.81 9.34 -8.20
N ILE A 148 9.35 8.86 -9.35
CA ILE A 148 10.05 9.03 -10.64
C ILE A 148 9.32 9.96 -11.62
N GLY A 149 8.06 10.31 -11.36
CA GLY A 149 7.24 11.18 -12.21
C GLY A 149 7.13 10.70 -13.66
N PRO A 150 6.64 9.49 -13.92
CA PRO A 150 6.48 8.99 -15.28
C PRO A 150 5.35 9.76 -16.00
N LEU A 151 5.29 9.65 -17.33
CA LEU A 151 4.13 10.06 -18.13
C LEU A 151 3.29 8.86 -18.55
N VAL A 152 3.94 7.70 -18.68
CA VAL A 152 3.33 6.45 -19.13
C VAL A 152 3.99 5.31 -18.36
N ILE A 153 3.19 4.34 -17.92
CA ILE A 153 3.67 3.05 -17.41
C ILE A 153 2.89 1.94 -18.10
N THR A 154 3.60 1.08 -18.81
CA THR A 154 3.03 -0.05 -19.54
C THR A 154 3.53 -1.35 -18.94
N LEU A 155 2.59 -2.20 -18.51
CA LEU A 155 2.85 -3.58 -18.12
C LEU A 155 2.50 -4.46 -19.33
N GLY A 156 3.51 -5.17 -19.85
CA GLY A 156 3.36 -6.14 -20.91
C GLY A 156 3.52 -7.56 -20.39
N LEU A 157 2.75 -8.48 -20.96
CA LEU A 157 2.77 -9.90 -20.69
C LEU A 157 2.91 -10.66 -22.01
N LYS A 158 3.81 -11.64 -22.04
CA LYS A 158 3.98 -12.55 -23.17
C LYS A 158 4.13 -14.00 -22.72
N GLU A 159 3.75 -14.92 -23.60
CA GLU A 159 4.03 -16.33 -23.42
C GLU A 159 5.53 -16.60 -23.63
N PHE A 160 6.02 -17.68 -23.03
CA PHE A 160 7.45 -18.05 -23.15
C PHE A 160 7.75 -18.61 -24.54
N ASP A 161 6.90 -19.51 -25.02
CA ASP A 161 6.96 -20.10 -26.36
C ASP A 161 5.58 -20.69 -26.69
N PRO A 162 4.87 -20.23 -27.75
CA PRO A 162 5.28 -19.21 -28.73
C PRO A 162 5.39 -17.79 -28.15
N ASP A 163 6.20 -16.91 -28.75
CA ASP A 163 6.47 -15.52 -28.31
C ASP A 163 5.28 -14.56 -28.58
N GLY A 164 4.08 -14.97 -28.16
CA GLY A 164 2.83 -14.23 -28.31
C GLY A 164 2.61 -13.22 -27.18
N ILE A 165 2.22 -11.99 -27.54
CA ILE A 165 1.78 -11.00 -26.56
C ILE A 165 0.39 -11.40 -26.06
N LEU A 166 0.28 -11.59 -24.75
CA LEU A 166 -0.94 -12.04 -24.09
C LEU A 166 -1.78 -10.86 -23.58
N ALA A 167 -1.12 -9.86 -22.99
CA ALA A 167 -1.77 -8.64 -22.48
C ALA A 167 -0.80 -7.46 -22.47
N ILE A 168 -1.32 -6.26 -22.66
CA ILE A 168 -0.59 -5.00 -22.47
C ILE A 168 -1.54 -4.00 -21.83
N SER A 169 -1.12 -3.33 -20.75
CA SER A 169 -1.89 -2.22 -20.17
C SER A 169 -1.95 -1.01 -21.12
N ASP A 170 -2.93 -0.13 -20.94
CA ASP A 170 -3.15 1.03 -21.81
C ASP A 170 -2.11 2.16 -21.65
N GLY A 171 -1.18 2.02 -20.70
CA GLY A 171 -0.16 3.02 -20.38
C GLY A 171 -0.59 4.03 -19.31
N GLY A 172 -1.88 4.04 -18.95
CA GLY A 172 -2.44 4.88 -17.91
C GLY A 172 -2.08 4.38 -16.52
N TYR A 173 -1.98 5.30 -15.57
CA TYR A 173 -1.76 4.98 -14.17
C TYR A 173 -2.38 6.03 -13.24
N GLU A 174 -2.65 5.64 -12.00
CA GLU A 174 -2.98 6.56 -10.90
C GLU A 174 -1.80 6.65 -9.94
N THR A 175 -1.49 7.86 -9.45
CA THR A 175 -0.47 8.01 -8.40
C THR A 175 -1.15 7.79 -7.05
N ILE A 176 -0.57 6.89 -6.25
CA ILE A 176 -1.03 6.63 -4.89
C ILE A 176 0.11 6.89 -3.91
N GLY A 177 -0.25 7.39 -2.74
CA GLY A 177 0.71 7.77 -1.71
C GLY A 177 1.59 8.97 -2.08
N GLU A 178 2.35 9.44 -1.10
CA GLU A 178 3.24 10.59 -1.26
C GLU A 178 4.66 10.26 -0.79
N TRP A 179 5.64 11.02 -1.31
CA TRP A 179 7.04 10.96 -0.87
C TRP A 179 7.65 9.55 -0.93
N ASP A 180 8.05 9.00 0.22
CA ASP A 180 8.67 7.68 0.40
C ASP A 180 7.67 6.53 0.39
N PHE A 181 6.39 6.82 0.12
CA PHE A 181 5.33 5.83 -0.07
C PHE A 181 4.73 5.85 -1.48
N THR A 182 5.21 6.73 -2.38
CA THR A 182 4.66 6.87 -3.73
C THR A 182 4.75 5.57 -4.53
N ARG A 183 3.59 5.14 -5.04
CA ARG A 183 3.44 4.06 -6.01
C ARG A 183 2.58 4.51 -7.17
N TYR A 184 2.65 3.76 -8.26
CA TYR A 184 1.89 4.00 -9.48
C TYR A 184 1.02 2.79 -9.78
N ARG A 185 -0.28 3.00 -9.68
CA ARG A 185 -1.28 1.97 -9.92
C ARG A 185 -1.53 1.80 -11.41
N VAL A 186 -1.28 0.59 -11.90
CA VAL A 186 -1.50 0.22 -13.30
C VAL A 186 -2.54 -0.90 -13.34
N LEU A 187 -3.53 -0.74 -14.22
CA LEU A 187 -4.54 -1.75 -14.50
C LEU A 187 -4.15 -2.54 -15.75
N CYS A 188 -4.19 -3.87 -15.65
CA CYS A 188 -3.96 -4.75 -16.78
C CYS A 188 -5.07 -5.80 -16.83
N HIS A 189 -5.87 -5.76 -17.91
CA HIS A 189 -6.93 -6.75 -18.12
C HIS A 189 -6.33 -7.98 -18.80
N LEU A 190 -6.45 -9.13 -18.13
CA LEU A 190 -6.00 -10.43 -18.62
C LEU A 190 -7.14 -11.11 -19.37
N GLU A 191 -7.32 -10.70 -20.63
CA GLU A 191 -8.46 -11.15 -21.45
C GLU A 191 -8.47 -12.68 -21.61
N ALA A 192 -9.55 -13.32 -21.12
CA ALA A 192 -9.63 -14.78 -21.05
C ALA A 192 -9.47 -15.47 -22.41
N SER A 193 -10.06 -14.91 -23.47
CA SER A 193 -9.99 -15.46 -24.84
C SER A 193 -8.57 -15.61 -25.37
N LYS A 194 -7.66 -14.69 -25.03
CA LYS A 194 -6.25 -14.74 -25.44
C LYS A 194 -5.41 -15.67 -24.57
N LEU A 195 -5.82 -15.83 -23.31
CA LEU A 195 -5.11 -16.67 -22.34
C LEU A 195 -5.55 -18.13 -22.39
N GLU A 196 -6.77 -18.41 -22.86
CA GLU A 196 -7.28 -19.76 -23.07
C GLU A 196 -6.50 -20.51 -24.15
N GLU A 197 -6.11 -19.84 -25.24
CA GLU A 197 -5.26 -20.45 -26.28
C GLU A 197 -3.91 -20.88 -25.69
N ALA A 198 -3.24 -19.97 -24.97
CA ALA A 198 -1.99 -20.29 -24.29
C ALA A 198 -2.18 -21.42 -23.27
N LEU A 199 -3.20 -21.35 -22.42
CA LEU A 199 -3.49 -22.40 -21.43
C LEU A 199 -3.81 -23.75 -22.07
N SER A 200 -4.46 -23.77 -23.24
CA SER A 200 -4.79 -25.00 -23.96
C SER A 200 -3.56 -25.79 -24.42
N ASN A 201 -2.42 -25.11 -24.59
CA ASN A 201 -1.16 -25.77 -24.93
C ASN A 201 -0.52 -26.52 -23.75
N TYR A 202 -1.00 -26.29 -22.51
CA TYR A 202 -0.44 -26.86 -21.27
C TYR A 202 -1.43 -27.76 -20.52
N GLU A 203 -2.42 -28.34 -21.21
CA GLU A 203 -3.48 -29.17 -20.60
C GLU A 203 -2.97 -30.48 -19.99
N ASP A 204 -1.85 -31.01 -20.49
CA ASP A 204 -1.26 -32.26 -19.98
C ASP A 204 -0.41 -32.04 -18.71
N ASP A 205 -0.13 -30.78 -18.35
CA ASP A 205 0.69 -30.44 -17.19
C ASP A 205 -0.13 -30.43 -15.89
N THR A 206 0.48 -30.92 -14.81
CA THR A 206 -0.17 -31.03 -13.50
C THR A 206 -0.45 -29.63 -12.94
N GLY A 207 -1.69 -29.14 -13.15
CA GLY A 207 -2.20 -27.91 -12.53
C GLY A 207 -2.85 -26.90 -13.47
N THR A 208 -2.88 -27.08 -14.79
CA THR A 208 -3.41 -26.07 -15.76
C THR A 208 -2.88 -24.66 -15.48
N VAL A 209 -1.56 -24.58 -15.24
CA VAL A 209 -0.85 -23.34 -14.94
C VAL A 209 0.36 -23.23 -15.87
N PHE A 210 0.67 -22.02 -16.33
CA PHE A 210 1.90 -21.75 -17.06
C PHE A 210 2.60 -20.51 -16.51
N SER A 211 3.87 -20.35 -16.87
CA SER A 211 4.67 -19.18 -16.51
C SER A 211 4.83 -18.28 -17.73
N ALA A 212 4.33 -17.05 -17.60
CA ALA A 212 4.47 -16.01 -18.59
C ALA A 212 5.61 -15.06 -18.22
N LEU A 213 6.18 -14.40 -19.22
CA LEU A 213 7.18 -13.36 -19.02
C LEU A 213 6.51 -11.99 -19.04
N CYS A 214 6.83 -11.19 -18.05
CA CYS A 214 6.38 -9.81 -17.94
C CYS A 214 7.54 -8.84 -18.14
N GLU A 215 7.20 -7.65 -18.65
CA GLU A 215 8.08 -6.49 -18.67
C GLU A 215 7.27 -5.25 -18.28
N ILE A 216 7.87 -4.37 -17.48
CA ILE A 216 7.29 -3.04 -17.21
C ILE A 216 8.17 -2.01 -17.89
N GLN A 217 7.57 -1.22 -18.78
CA GLN A 217 8.20 -0.07 -19.42
C GLN A 217 7.61 1.22 -18.87
N TRP A 218 8.44 2.24 -18.68
CA TRP A 218 7.97 3.57 -18.34
C TRP A 218 8.69 4.64 -19.15
N GLN A 219 7.98 5.73 -19.40
CA GLN A 219 8.52 6.91 -20.08
C GLN A 219 8.50 8.09 -19.11
N GLN A 220 9.63 8.79 -18.96
CA GLN A 220 9.75 9.91 -18.03
C GLN A 220 10.44 11.12 -18.69
N PRO A 221 10.00 12.35 -18.40
CA PRO A 221 10.66 13.54 -18.89
C PRO A 221 11.96 13.77 -18.10
N LEU A 222 13.05 14.01 -18.82
CA LEU A 222 14.36 14.34 -18.26
C LEU A 222 14.84 15.66 -18.83
N SER A 223 15.08 16.63 -17.95
CA SER A 223 15.77 17.88 -18.30
C SER A 223 17.27 17.62 -18.42
N TYR A 224 17.82 17.73 -19.63
CA TYR A 224 19.24 17.54 -19.88
C TYR A 224 19.76 18.55 -20.90
N GLY A 225 20.78 19.31 -20.52
CA GLY A 225 21.39 20.32 -21.40
C GLY A 225 20.44 21.45 -21.82
N GLY A 226 19.49 21.83 -20.96
CA GLY A 226 18.52 22.90 -21.24
C GLY A 226 17.32 22.49 -22.12
N SER A 227 17.15 21.20 -22.41
CA SER A 227 15.98 20.67 -23.13
C SER A 227 15.35 19.52 -22.35
N VAL A 228 14.03 19.37 -22.47
CA VAL A 228 13.31 18.20 -21.95
C VAL A 228 13.35 17.10 -22.99
N ARG A 229 13.81 15.92 -22.59
CA ARG A 229 13.82 14.70 -23.41
C ARG A 229 12.91 13.67 -22.76
N LEU A 230 12.12 12.98 -23.55
CA LEU A 230 11.39 11.82 -23.06
C LEU A 230 12.32 10.61 -23.12
N ILE A 231 12.59 10.00 -21.97
CA ILE A 231 13.43 8.81 -21.88
C ILE A 231 12.58 7.60 -21.55
N THR A 232 12.86 6.49 -22.23
CA THR A 232 12.21 5.20 -22.00
C THR A 232 13.16 4.30 -21.23
N ARG A 233 12.64 3.63 -20.20
CA ARG A 233 13.34 2.58 -19.47
C ARG A 233 12.41 1.40 -19.29
N SER A 234 13.00 0.21 -19.17
CA SER A 234 12.28 -1.01 -18.87
C SER A 234 12.87 -1.70 -17.64
N SER A 235 12.05 -2.52 -16.99
CA SER A 235 12.50 -3.49 -16.01
C SER A 235 13.27 -4.63 -16.68
N GLN A 236 13.95 -5.44 -15.89
CA GLN A 236 14.27 -6.80 -16.32
C GLN A 236 12.96 -7.57 -16.54
N THR A 237 13.02 -8.60 -17.38
CA THR A 237 11.91 -9.54 -17.49
C THR A 237 11.74 -10.30 -16.18
N PHE A 238 10.49 -10.56 -15.80
CA PHE A 238 10.15 -11.29 -14.59
C PHE A 238 8.99 -12.24 -14.86
N SER A 239 8.82 -13.26 -14.03
CA SER A 239 7.79 -14.28 -14.23
C SER A 239 6.47 -13.91 -13.54
N MET A 240 5.37 -14.16 -14.23
CA MET A 240 4.02 -14.21 -13.67
C MET A 240 3.46 -15.61 -13.86
N ARG A 241 2.85 -16.17 -12.82
CA ARG A 241 2.17 -17.46 -12.91
C ARG A 241 0.70 -17.25 -13.21
N ILE A 242 0.22 -17.89 -14.26
CA ILE A 242 -1.16 -17.80 -14.72
C ILE A 242 -1.82 -19.15 -14.55
N ALA A 243 -3.00 -19.16 -13.93
CA ALA A 243 -3.83 -20.35 -13.76
C ALA A 243 -5.16 -20.21 -14.51
N ARG A 244 -5.76 -21.34 -14.85
CA ARG A 244 -7.11 -21.37 -15.43
C ARG A 244 -8.17 -20.92 -14.42
N GLU A 245 -9.26 -20.35 -14.93
CA GLU A 245 -10.48 -20.16 -14.15
C GLU A 245 -11.10 -21.51 -13.78
N ILE A 246 -11.52 -21.62 -12.51
CA ILE A 246 -12.27 -22.80 -12.03
C ILE A 246 -13.76 -22.46 -11.94
N ILE A 247 -14.07 -21.16 -11.81
CA ILE A 247 -15.43 -20.65 -11.72
C ILE A 247 -15.80 -20.21 -13.12
N VAL A 248 -16.48 -21.09 -13.86
CA VAL A 248 -17.06 -20.77 -15.17
C VAL A 248 -18.52 -20.37 -14.92
N PRO A 249 -19.01 -19.22 -15.44
CA PRO A 249 -20.38 -18.78 -15.25
C PRO A 249 -21.44 -19.73 -15.85
#